data_AF-A0A924YGB0-F1
#
_entry.id   AF-A0A924YGB0-F1
#
_cell.length_a   1.000
_cell.length_b   1.000
_cell.length_c   1.000
_cell.angle_alpha   90.00
_cell.angle_beta   90.00
_cell.angle_gamma   90.00
#
_symmetry.space_group_name_H-M   'P 1'
#
loop_
_entity.id
_entity.type
_entity.pdbx_description
1 polymer ?
#
loop_
_entity_poly.entity_id
_entity_poly.type
_entity_poly.pdbx_seq_one_letter_code
_entity_poly.pdbx_strand_id
1 'polypeptide(L)'
;MVSYIRSDLNFILDQIKIAEAHANGQPLYGPGGLIPTYNLSWGLRTVDGTYNNLLHPTWGSADQPFPEGLGTDFRPAAGTALDFDGPGGAPAMPTQATYAPSNNPGSFVVDPALRTISNLIVDQTLANPSAILTALQRAGSVTPETQMAVTAVISAAYAPVKPLFDDLDDAQREFANASAAAAASPNNAALQAAAAAAALVVADAQAALDAVSGPLLTLLDTYGVVLEGSNVSISAVAPDEGLSAPFNSWFTLFGQFFDHGLDLINKGGSGTVFIPLQPDDPLYDPTSPTNFMVLTRATVLPGTDGVMGTADDIRPVNTTTSFVDQNQTYTSHSSHQVFLRGYALNAAGDPVSTGKLIEGVNGGMATWANVKAQAATLLGIQLVDADVGNIPLLAADQYGNFIPGPNGYPQIVFPGATPGTFVLVEGDPTANGGLGVLVLGAVKTGHAFLADIAHSAVPTGLADGDIEIGLGNTDNSPTNGQYDNELLDAHFIAGDGRANE
;
A
#
# COMPACT_ATOMS: atom_id res chain seq x y z
N MET A 1 3.92 19.97 25.10
CA MET A 1 4.95 19.16 25.78
C MET A 1 4.26 18.42 26.91
N VAL A 2 4.26 17.08 26.90
CA VAL A 2 3.66 16.27 27.98
C VAL A 2 4.57 16.35 29.20
N SER A 3 3.99 16.57 30.39
CA SER A 3 4.73 16.62 31.66
C SER A 3 4.49 15.33 32.42
N TYR A 4 5.55 14.54 32.65
CA TYR A 4 5.47 13.32 33.45
C TYR A 4 5.77 13.62 34.92
N ILE A 5 4.94 13.10 35.82
CA ILE A 5 5.25 13.03 37.25
C ILE A 5 5.88 11.68 37.59
N ARG A 6 6.47 11.58 38.78
CA ARG A 6 7.16 10.35 39.22
C ARG A 6 6.28 9.10 39.16
N SER A 7 4.99 9.21 39.45
CA SER A 7 4.07 8.06 39.35
C SER A 7 3.93 7.55 37.92
N ASP A 8 3.92 8.44 36.92
CA ASP A 8 3.81 8.06 35.51
C ASP A 8 5.08 7.31 35.08
N LEU A 9 6.25 7.82 35.48
CA LEU A 9 7.53 7.16 35.19
C LEU A 9 7.64 5.80 35.87
N ASN A 10 7.18 5.67 37.12
CA ASN A 10 7.14 4.38 37.81
C ASN A 10 6.20 3.41 37.10
N PHE A 11 5.01 3.86 36.70
CA PHE A 11 4.06 3.02 35.97
C PHE A 11 4.64 2.51 34.66
N ILE A 12 5.28 3.39 33.87
CA ILE A 12 5.96 3.02 32.62
C ILE A 12 7.07 2.00 32.88
N LEU A 13 7.92 2.24 33.89
CA LEU A 13 8.99 1.31 34.25
C LEU A 13 8.45 -0.07 34.67
N ASP A 14 7.34 -0.11 35.40
CA ASP A 14 6.70 -1.38 35.78
C ASP A 14 6.16 -2.13 34.56
N GLN A 15 5.64 -1.42 33.54
CA GLN A 15 5.21 -2.05 32.29
C GLN A 15 6.40 -2.62 31.50
N ILE A 16 7.52 -1.89 31.45
CA ILE A 16 8.76 -2.35 30.80
C ILE A 16 9.28 -3.61 31.48
N LYS A 17 9.32 -3.65 32.81
CA LYS A 17 9.78 -4.85 33.55
C LYS A 17 8.92 -6.08 33.33
N ILE A 18 7.61 -5.91 33.12
CA ILE A 18 6.72 -7.02 32.72
C ILE A 18 7.15 -7.54 31.34
N ALA A 19 7.38 -6.65 30.36
CA ALA A 19 7.83 -7.06 29.03
C ALA A 19 9.20 -7.75 29.07
N GLU A 20 10.16 -7.22 29.83
CA GLU A 20 11.48 -7.84 30.02
C GLU A 20 11.38 -9.23 30.66
N ALA A 21 10.56 -9.40 31.70
CA ALA A 21 10.36 -10.71 32.33
C ALA A 21 9.66 -11.70 31.39
N HIS A 22 8.72 -11.22 30.57
CA HIS A 22 8.04 -12.04 29.56
C HIS A 22 8.99 -12.50 28.44
N ALA A 23 9.82 -11.59 27.92
CA ALA A 23 10.87 -11.92 26.97
C ALA A 23 11.85 -12.97 27.53
N ASN A 24 12.09 -12.94 28.84
CA ASN A 24 12.90 -13.93 29.56
C ASN A 24 12.16 -15.25 29.90
N GLY A 25 10.96 -15.45 29.37
CA GLY A 25 10.22 -16.71 29.43
C GLY A 25 9.22 -16.84 30.59
N GLN A 26 9.03 -15.80 31.40
CA GLN A 26 7.97 -15.81 32.42
C GLN A 26 6.59 -15.59 31.74
N PRO A 27 5.55 -16.39 32.05
CA PRO A 27 4.25 -16.20 31.42
C PRO A 27 3.62 -14.85 31.81
N LEU A 28 2.85 -14.25 30.89
CA LEU A 28 2.08 -13.03 31.20
C LEU A 28 0.91 -13.34 32.15
N TYR A 29 0.23 -14.48 31.99
CA TYR A 29 -0.95 -14.85 32.76
C TYR A 29 -0.94 -16.34 33.13
N GLY A 30 -1.67 -16.71 34.20
CA GLY A 30 -1.73 -18.08 34.72
C GLY A 30 -0.73 -18.36 35.85
N PRO A 31 -0.41 -19.64 36.14
CA PRO A 31 0.56 -20.01 37.16
C PRO A 31 1.93 -19.35 36.93
N GLY A 32 2.41 -18.55 37.90
CA GLY A 32 3.66 -17.78 37.75
C GLY A 32 3.54 -16.53 36.86
N GLY A 33 2.32 -16.15 36.49
CA GLY A 33 2.01 -15.03 35.60
C GLY A 33 2.39 -13.67 36.18
N LEU A 34 2.86 -12.78 35.30
CA LEU A 34 3.21 -11.38 35.63
C LEU A 34 1.98 -10.49 35.86
N ILE A 35 0.86 -10.81 35.21
CA ILE A 35 -0.39 -10.06 35.25
C ILE A 35 -1.40 -10.85 36.09
N PRO A 36 -2.00 -10.23 37.13
CA PRO A 36 -2.82 -10.96 38.10
C PRO A 36 -4.19 -11.40 37.55
N THR A 37 -4.66 -10.81 36.45
CA THR A 37 -5.95 -11.13 35.83
C THR A 37 -5.92 -10.80 34.34
N TYR A 38 -6.67 -11.57 33.54
CA TYR A 38 -6.65 -11.50 32.08
C TYR A 38 -7.24 -10.22 31.48
N ASN A 39 -7.89 -9.37 32.28
CA ASN A 39 -8.58 -8.15 31.84
C ASN A 39 -7.82 -6.86 32.14
N LEU A 40 -6.57 -6.94 32.62
CA LEU A 40 -5.70 -5.79 32.82
C LEU A 40 -4.79 -5.59 31.60
N SER A 41 -4.66 -4.34 31.18
CA SER A 41 -3.75 -3.91 30.09
C SER A 41 -2.35 -3.60 30.63
N TRP A 42 -1.79 -4.51 31.43
CA TRP A 42 -0.43 -4.35 31.98
C TRP A 42 0.62 -5.01 31.10
N GLY A 43 1.84 -4.46 31.10
CA GLY A 43 2.93 -4.83 30.21
C GLY A 43 2.93 -4.04 28.92
N LEU A 44 3.82 -4.42 28.01
CA LEU A 44 3.84 -3.93 26.63
C LEU A 44 3.18 -4.97 25.73
N ARG A 45 2.65 -4.49 24.61
CA ARG A 45 2.16 -5.34 23.52
C ARG A 45 3.34 -5.95 22.77
N THR A 46 3.20 -7.21 22.33
CA THR A 46 4.16 -7.83 21.41
C THR A 46 3.97 -7.27 20.00
N VAL A 47 5.05 -7.21 19.21
CA VAL A 47 5.04 -6.57 17.89
C VAL A 47 4.04 -7.23 16.93
N ASP A 48 3.89 -8.55 17.01
CA ASP A 48 2.96 -9.33 16.20
C ASP A 48 1.51 -9.31 16.71
N GLY A 49 1.23 -8.63 17.83
CA GLY A 49 -0.09 -8.60 18.46
C GLY A 49 -0.47 -9.85 19.27
N THR A 50 0.42 -10.85 19.36
CA THR A 50 0.21 -12.02 20.23
C THR A 50 0.06 -11.59 21.70
N TYR A 51 -0.73 -12.34 22.48
CA TYR A 51 -1.05 -12.06 23.89
C TYR A 51 -1.83 -10.77 24.16
N ASN A 52 -2.30 -10.05 23.14
CA ASN A 52 -3.21 -8.93 23.35
C ASN A 52 -4.59 -9.38 23.89
N ASN A 53 -4.90 -10.68 23.79
CA ASN A 53 -5.91 -11.35 24.59
C ASN A 53 -5.25 -12.53 25.36
N LEU A 54 -5.20 -12.44 26.70
CA LEU A 54 -4.50 -13.42 27.54
C LEU A 54 -5.19 -14.80 27.63
N LEU A 55 -6.46 -14.92 27.19
CA LEU A 55 -7.18 -16.19 27.08
C LEU A 55 -7.15 -16.78 25.66
N HIS A 56 -6.98 -15.92 24.66
CA HIS A 56 -6.89 -16.28 23.25
C HIS A 56 -5.70 -15.55 22.60
N PRO A 57 -4.45 -15.98 22.86
CA PRO A 57 -3.26 -15.19 22.56
C PRO A 57 -3.09 -14.76 21.10
N THR A 58 -3.62 -15.50 20.14
CA THR A 58 -3.45 -15.21 18.70
C THR A 58 -4.62 -14.45 18.09
N TRP A 59 -5.67 -14.13 18.85
CA TRP A 59 -6.78 -13.37 18.29
C TRP A 59 -6.33 -11.97 17.91
N GLY A 60 -6.43 -11.64 16.62
CA GLY A 60 -6.02 -10.35 16.07
C GLY A 60 -4.51 -10.16 15.94
N SER A 61 -3.69 -11.19 16.23
CA SER A 61 -2.27 -11.15 15.90
C SER A 61 -2.08 -11.23 14.39
N ALA A 62 -0.95 -10.71 13.91
CA ALA A 62 -0.52 -10.91 12.53
C ALA A 62 -0.28 -12.39 12.23
N ASP A 63 -0.17 -12.69 10.94
CA ASP A 63 0.07 -14.01 10.36
C ASP A 63 -0.99 -15.05 10.75
N GLN A 64 -2.22 -14.58 10.99
CA GLN A 64 -3.39 -15.43 11.21
C GLN A 64 -4.36 -15.35 10.02
N PRO A 65 -5.02 -16.47 9.65
CA PRO A 65 -6.08 -16.45 8.66
C PRO A 65 -7.29 -15.68 9.16
N PHE A 66 -8.03 -15.06 8.25
CA PHE A 66 -9.33 -14.47 8.57
C PHE A 66 -10.34 -15.55 9.03
N PRO A 67 -11.00 -15.39 10.19
CA PRO A 67 -12.05 -16.31 10.62
C PRO A 67 -13.31 -16.22 9.74
N GLU A 68 -13.77 -17.36 9.22
CA GLU A 68 -14.96 -17.44 8.34
C GLU A 68 -16.17 -18.02 9.09
N GLY A 69 -16.65 -17.33 10.11
CA GLY A 69 -17.70 -17.84 11.01
C GLY A 69 -19.08 -18.09 10.36
N LEU A 70 -19.31 -17.57 9.14
CA LEU A 70 -20.57 -17.72 8.40
C LEU A 70 -20.46 -18.73 7.24
N GLY A 71 -19.30 -19.36 7.05
CA GLY A 71 -19.00 -20.17 5.86
C GLY A 71 -18.79 -19.33 4.60
N THR A 72 -18.56 -20.01 3.48
CA THR A 72 -18.25 -19.38 2.17
C THR A 72 -19.16 -19.92 1.08
N ASP A 73 -19.70 -19.01 0.25
CA ASP A 73 -20.43 -19.35 -0.97
C ASP A 73 -19.71 -18.77 -2.19
N PHE A 74 -19.10 -19.66 -2.99
CA PHE A 74 -18.36 -19.27 -4.18
C PHE A 74 -19.28 -19.25 -5.40
N ARG A 75 -19.38 -18.09 -6.03
CA ARG A 75 -20.22 -17.92 -7.22
C ARG A 75 -19.64 -18.70 -8.41
N PRO A 76 -20.49 -19.07 -9.38
CA PRO A 76 -20.03 -19.42 -10.72
C PRO A 76 -19.28 -18.25 -11.36
N ALA A 77 -18.32 -18.57 -12.20
CA ALA A 77 -17.63 -17.65 -13.11
C ALA A 77 -17.93 -18.05 -14.56
N ALA A 78 -17.47 -17.26 -15.54
CA ALA A 78 -17.84 -17.51 -16.93
C ALA A 78 -17.34 -18.88 -17.44
N GLY A 79 -16.15 -19.33 -17.01
CA GLY A 79 -15.51 -20.55 -17.51
C GLY A 79 -15.18 -20.52 -19.01
N THR A 80 -15.29 -19.35 -19.64
CA THR A 80 -14.95 -19.13 -21.05
C THR A 80 -13.44 -19.10 -21.20
N ALA A 81 -12.91 -19.91 -22.12
CA ALA A 81 -11.48 -19.87 -22.45
C ALA A 81 -11.10 -18.46 -22.90
N LEU A 82 -9.92 -18.02 -22.47
CA LEU A 82 -9.45 -16.66 -22.70
C LEU A 82 -8.47 -16.67 -23.87
N ASP A 83 -8.80 -15.93 -24.92
CA ASP A 83 -8.07 -15.86 -26.18
C ASP A 83 -7.61 -14.42 -26.41
N PHE A 84 -6.32 -14.15 -26.14
CA PHE A 84 -5.77 -12.79 -26.14
C PHE A 84 -5.44 -12.28 -27.55
N ASP A 85 -5.16 -13.17 -28.51
CA ASP A 85 -4.78 -12.81 -29.89
C ASP A 85 -5.85 -13.13 -30.92
N GLY A 86 -6.93 -13.79 -30.48
CA GLY A 86 -8.15 -13.99 -31.24
C GLY A 86 -8.12 -15.23 -32.12
N PRO A 87 -9.22 -15.48 -32.86
CA PRO A 87 -9.40 -16.74 -33.58
C PRO A 87 -8.27 -17.04 -34.58
N GLY A 88 -7.59 -18.16 -34.41
CA GLY A 88 -6.51 -18.62 -35.29
C GLY A 88 -5.09 -18.27 -34.82
N GLY A 89 -4.97 -17.61 -33.67
CA GLY A 89 -3.72 -17.37 -32.96
C GLY A 89 -3.29 -18.52 -32.05
N ALA A 90 -2.71 -18.19 -30.89
CA ALA A 90 -2.32 -19.13 -29.87
C ALA A 90 -3.54 -19.87 -29.30
N PRO A 91 -3.37 -21.09 -28.74
CA PRO A 91 -4.47 -21.79 -28.08
C PRO A 91 -5.05 -20.95 -26.92
N ALA A 92 -6.37 -20.80 -26.91
CA ALA A 92 -7.06 -20.13 -25.82
C ALA A 92 -6.73 -20.77 -24.45
N MET A 93 -6.48 -19.94 -23.46
CA MET A 93 -6.11 -20.37 -22.12
C MET A 93 -7.35 -20.86 -21.36
N PRO A 94 -7.28 -22.02 -20.68
CA PRO A 94 -8.41 -22.51 -19.89
C PRO A 94 -8.64 -21.60 -18.68
N THR A 95 -9.91 -21.39 -18.34
CA THR A 95 -10.32 -20.60 -17.18
C THR A 95 -11.23 -21.41 -16.27
N GLN A 96 -11.36 -20.99 -15.01
CA GLN A 96 -12.19 -21.63 -14.02
C GLN A 96 -13.66 -21.24 -14.22
N ALA A 97 -14.54 -22.22 -14.05
CA ALA A 97 -15.99 -22.01 -14.07
C ALA A 97 -16.56 -21.49 -12.74
N THR A 98 -15.73 -21.27 -11.72
CA THR A 98 -16.14 -20.78 -10.40
C THR A 98 -15.04 -19.94 -9.75
N TYR A 99 -15.40 -19.19 -8.70
CA TYR A 99 -14.45 -18.49 -7.83
C TYR A 99 -13.83 -19.39 -6.75
N ALA A 100 -14.00 -20.73 -6.84
CA ALA A 100 -13.50 -21.65 -5.84
C ALA A 100 -12.00 -21.42 -5.56
N PRO A 101 -11.55 -21.51 -4.29
CA PRO A 101 -10.17 -21.28 -3.92
C PRO A 101 -9.23 -22.20 -4.68
N SER A 102 -8.03 -21.71 -4.98
CA SER A 102 -7.01 -22.46 -5.70
C SER A 102 -5.64 -21.98 -5.21
N ASN A 103 -4.71 -22.90 -4.98
CA ASN A 103 -3.30 -22.59 -4.69
C ASN A 103 -2.45 -22.58 -5.97
N ASN A 104 -3.08 -22.53 -7.15
CA ASN A 104 -2.39 -22.50 -8.44
C ASN A 104 -2.33 -21.05 -8.97
N PRO A 105 -1.13 -20.45 -9.13
CA PRO A 105 -0.98 -19.13 -9.74
C PRO A 105 -1.49 -19.05 -11.20
N GLY A 106 -1.62 -20.17 -11.90
CA GLY A 106 -2.23 -20.25 -13.24
C GLY A 106 -3.76 -20.38 -13.22
N SER A 107 -4.41 -20.21 -12.07
CA SER A 107 -5.87 -20.34 -11.92
C SER A 107 -6.59 -19.07 -12.37
N PHE A 108 -6.88 -18.97 -13.66
CA PHE A 108 -7.53 -17.80 -14.26
C PHE A 108 -9.05 -17.86 -14.16
N VAL A 109 -9.68 -16.74 -13.84
CA VAL A 109 -11.13 -16.55 -13.77
C VAL A 109 -11.51 -15.42 -14.69
N VAL A 110 -12.64 -15.53 -15.40
CA VAL A 110 -13.25 -14.41 -16.15
C VAL A 110 -14.51 -13.96 -15.44
N ASP A 111 -14.56 -12.67 -15.07
CA ASP A 111 -15.74 -12.01 -14.51
C ASP A 111 -16.36 -11.02 -15.51
N PRO A 112 -17.28 -11.45 -16.38
CA PRO A 112 -17.99 -10.54 -17.26
C PRO A 112 -19.16 -9.83 -16.56
N ALA A 113 -19.44 -10.14 -15.29
CA ALA A 113 -20.63 -9.64 -14.62
C ALA A 113 -20.40 -8.21 -14.12
N LEU A 114 -21.28 -7.29 -14.55
CA LEU A 114 -21.33 -5.94 -14.01
C LEU A 114 -21.78 -5.98 -12.54
N ARG A 115 -20.97 -5.38 -11.65
CA ARG A 115 -21.30 -5.21 -10.23
C ARG A 115 -21.57 -3.74 -9.96
N THR A 116 -22.78 -3.40 -9.54
CA THR A 116 -23.09 -2.06 -9.06
C THR A 116 -22.69 -1.95 -7.60
N ILE A 117 -21.57 -1.28 -7.33
CA ILE A 117 -21.15 -0.88 -5.99
C ILE A 117 -21.66 0.56 -5.78
N SER A 118 -22.19 0.89 -4.61
CA SER A 118 -22.98 2.10 -4.33
C SER A 118 -22.37 3.45 -4.79
N ASN A 119 -23.26 4.41 -5.09
CA ASN A 119 -23.09 5.72 -5.75
C ASN A 119 -22.61 5.66 -7.21
N LEU A 120 -23.56 5.94 -8.13
CA LEU A 120 -23.43 5.86 -9.59
C LEU A 120 -22.62 7.01 -10.23
N ILE A 121 -22.01 7.89 -9.43
CA ILE A 121 -21.35 9.10 -9.92
C ILE A 121 -19.88 9.02 -9.52
N VAL A 122 -19.15 8.15 -10.23
CA VAL A 122 -17.68 8.08 -10.17
C VAL A 122 -17.05 9.19 -11.02
N ASP A 123 -17.72 9.56 -12.12
CA ASP A 123 -17.41 10.72 -12.94
C ASP A 123 -18.29 11.90 -12.52
N GLN A 124 -17.70 12.93 -11.92
CA GLN A 124 -18.39 14.15 -11.54
C GLN A 124 -18.29 15.25 -12.61
N THR A 125 -17.71 14.99 -13.78
CA THR A 125 -17.65 15.99 -14.85
C THR A 125 -19.03 16.23 -15.47
N LEU A 126 -19.11 17.28 -16.29
CA LEU A 126 -20.30 17.56 -17.10
C LEU A 126 -20.52 16.54 -18.23
N ALA A 127 -19.60 15.58 -18.44
CA ALA A 127 -19.82 14.46 -19.34
C ALA A 127 -20.85 13.46 -18.77
N ASN A 128 -21.02 13.42 -17.45
CA ASN A 128 -21.97 12.54 -16.77
C ASN A 128 -23.32 13.26 -16.51
N PRO A 129 -24.41 12.85 -17.20
CA PRO A 129 -25.73 13.43 -16.96
C PRO A 129 -26.21 13.27 -15.52
N SER A 130 -25.78 12.22 -14.81
CA SER A 130 -26.13 11.98 -13.41
C SER A 130 -25.49 13.00 -12.46
N ALA A 131 -24.25 13.44 -12.75
CA ALA A 131 -23.57 14.49 -12.00
C ALA A 131 -24.32 15.83 -12.15
N ILE A 132 -24.66 16.19 -13.39
CA ILE A 132 -25.46 17.39 -13.70
C ILE A 132 -26.81 17.33 -12.98
N LEU A 133 -27.52 16.20 -13.09
CA LEU A 133 -28.83 16.02 -12.47
C LEU A 133 -28.77 16.21 -10.94
N THR A 134 -27.77 15.62 -10.30
CA THR A 134 -27.56 15.73 -8.84
C THR A 134 -27.27 17.18 -8.44
N ALA A 135 -26.43 17.88 -9.19
CA ALA A 135 -26.14 19.29 -8.93
C ALA A 135 -27.38 20.18 -9.07
N LEU A 136 -28.18 19.96 -10.13
CA LEU A 136 -29.45 20.66 -10.35
C LEU A 136 -30.44 20.45 -9.19
N GLN A 137 -30.55 19.21 -8.70
CA GLN A 137 -31.42 18.88 -7.56
C GLN A 137 -30.98 19.60 -6.28
N ARG A 138 -29.67 19.68 -6.04
CA ARG A 138 -29.10 20.37 -4.87
C ARG A 138 -29.19 21.88 -4.96
N ALA A 139 -29.01 22.43 -6.15
CA ALA A 139 -29.18 23.85 -6.41
C ALA A 139 -30.65 24.30 -6.26
N GLY A 140 -31.61 23.37 -6.32
CA GLY A 140 -33.04 23.65 -6.22
C GLY A 140 -33.56 24.60 -7.31
N SER A 141 -32.78 24.81 -8.37
CA SER A 141 -33.03 25.84 -9.39
C SER A 141 -33.99 25.38 -10.49
N VAL A 142 -34.34 24.10 -10.51
CA VAL A 142 -35.20 23.47 -11.51
C VAL A 142 -36.17 22.49 -10.87
N THR A 143 -37.38 22.43 -11.42
CA THR A 143 -38.42 21.48 -11.00
C THR A 143 -38.11 20.06 -11.48
N PRO A 144 -38.59 18.99 -10.80
CA PRO A 144 -38.42 17.61 -11.24
C PRO A 144 -38.90 17.34 -12.67
N GLU A 145 -39.88 18.09 -13.17
CA GLU A 145 -40.43 17.96 -14.51
C GLU A 145 -39.48 18.53 -15.59
N THR A 146 -38.64 19.51 -15.24
CA THR A 146 -37.75 20.22 -16.17
C THR A 146 -36.29 19.77 -16.08
N GLN A 147 -35.90 19.07 -15.00
CA GLN A 147 -34.51 18.71 -14.71
C GLN A 147 -33.82 17.98 -15.89
N MET A 148 -34.48 17.02 -16.53
CA MET A 148 -33.89 16.26 -17.64
C MET A 148 -33.66 17.12 -18.89
N ALA A 149 -34.56 18.06 -19.16
CA ALA A 149 -34.41 18.97 -20.29
C ALA A 149 -33.22 19.91 -20.07
N VAL A 150 -33.06 20.41 -18.84
CA VAL A 150 -31.93 21.26 -18.48
C VAL A 150 -30.61 20.48 -18.48
N THR A 151 -30.59 19.25 -17.98
CA THR A 151 -29.43 18.35 -18.10
C THR A 151 -28.99 18.21 -19.55
N ALA A 152 -29.92 17.96 -20.49
CA ALA A 152 -29.60 17.84 -21.91
C ALA A 152 -29.03 19.14 -22.50
N VAL A 153 -29.53 20.31 -22.09
CA VAL A 153 -29.02 21.62 -22.52
C VAL A 153 -27.58 21.83 -22.03
N ILE A 154 -27.30 21.50 -20.76
CA ILE A 154 -25.94 21.59 -20.21
C ILE A 154 -24.99 20.62 -20.91
N SER A 155 -25.38 19.35 -21.09
CA SER A 155 -24.55 18.37 -21.80
C SER A 155 -24.26 18.80 -23.25
N ALA A 156 -25.23 19.38 -23.95
CA ALA A 156 -25.04 19.88 -25.31
C ALA A 156 -24.10 21.10 -25.36
N ALA A 157 -24.15 21.98 -24.36
CA ALA A 157 -23.24 23.12 -24.24
C ALA A 157 -21.81 22.69 -23.85
N TYR A 158 -21.69 21.62 -23.07
CA TYR A 158 -20.40 21.08 -22.64
C TYR A 158 -19.67 20.33 -23.76
N ALA A 159 -20.40 19.53 -24.56
CA ALA A 159 -19.82 18.68 -25.61
C ALA A 159 -18.74 19.35 -26.51
N PRO A 160 -18.91 20.58 -27.04
CA PRO A 160 -17.87 21.22 -27.85
C PRO A 160 -16.67 21.75 -27.06
N VAL A 161 -16.81 21.94 -25.74
CA VAL A 161 -15.75 22.47 -24.86
C VAL A 161 -15.01 21.35 -24.12
N LYS A 162 -15.62 20.16 -24.01
CA LYS A 162 -15.03 18.98 -23.32
C LYS A 162 -13.56 18.72 -23.67
N PRO A 163 -13.13 18.72 -24.95
CA PRO A 163 -11.72 18.44 -25.26
C PRO A 163 -10.75 19.40 -24.59
N LEU A 164 -11.14 20.66 -24.36
CA LEU A 164 -10.29 21.65 -23.70
C LEU A 164 -10.24 21.48 -22.17
N PHE A 165 -11.28 20.89 -21.57
CA PHE A 165 -11.21 20.42 -20.18
C PHE A 165 -10.28 19.22 -20.09
N ASP A 166 -10.39 18.25 -21.00
CA ASP A 166 -9.51 17.08 -21.05
C ASP A 166 -8.03 17.51 -21.24
N ASP A 167 -7.75 18.44 -22.17
CA ASP A 167 -6.40 18.98 -22.41
C ASP A 167 -5.81 19.66 -21.16
N LEU A 168 -6.63 20.41 -20.41
CA LEU A 168 -6.22 21.07 -19.17
C LEU A 168 -5.92 20.05 -18.06
N ASP A 169 -6.79 19.05 -17.88
CA ASP A 169 -6.59 17.98 -16.89
C ASP A 169 -5.32 17.16 -17.20
N ASP A 170 -5.07 16.86 -18.48
CA ASP A 170 -3.85 16.19 -18.94
C ASP A 170 -2.60 17.04 -18.67
N ALA A 171 -2.64 18.33 -19.00
CA ALA A 171 -1.53 19.26 -18.73
C ALA A 171 -1.25 19.39 -17.23
N GLN A 172 -2.30 19.46 -16.40
CA GLN A 172 -2.17 19.55 -14.95
C GLN A 172 -1.55 18.28 -14.35
N ARG A 173 -1.95 17.10 -14.84
CA ARG A 173 -1.35 15.82 -14.43
C ARG A 173 0.14 15.77 -14.79
N GLU A 174 0.49 16.17 -16.01
CA GLU A 174 1.89 16.19 -16.45
C GLU A 174 2.72 17.18 -15.61
N PHE A 175 2.18 18.36 -15.33
CA PHE A 175 2.82 19.33 -14.44
C PHE A 175 2.99 18.79 -13.02
N ALA A 176 1.97 18.13 -12.45
CA ALA A 176 2.06 17.53 -11.13
C ALA A 176 3.20 16.50 -11.06
N ASN A 177 3.28 15.60 -12.03
CA ASN A 177 4.35 14.60 -12.15
C ASN A 177 5.74 15.26 -12.27
N ALA A 178 5.89 16.22 -13.19
CA ALA A 178 7.16 16.92 -13.40
C ALA A 178 7.58 17.72 -12.16
N SER A 179 6.62 18.36 -11.48
CA SER A 179 6.87 19.14 -10.25
C SER A 179 7.27 18.23 -9.08
N ALA A 180 6.68 17.05 -8.96
CA ALA A 180 7.05 16.06 -7.93
C ALA A 180 8.47 15.55 -8.16
N ALA A 181 8.83 15.20 -9.40
CA ALA A 181 10.19 14.81 -9.76
C ALA A 181 11.22 15.93 -9.48
N ALA A 182 10.89 17.18 -9.84
CA ALA A 182 11.72 18.34 -9.54
C ALA A 182 11.88 18.58 -8.03
N ALA A 183 10.83 18.36 -7.23
CA ALA A 183 10.88 18.49 -5.77
C ALA A 183 11.71 17.38 -5.12
N ALA A 184 11.63 16.15 -5.65
CA ALA A 184 12.44 15.01 -5.21
C ALA A 184 13.93 15.21 -5.54
N SER A 185 14.24 15.93 -6.62
CA SER A 185 15.60 16.22 -7.09
C SER A 185 15.88 17.73 -7.23
N PRO A 186 15.97 18.50 -6.12
CA PRO A 186 16.06 19.97 -6.17
C PRO A 186 17.26 20.51 -6.95
N ASN A 187 18.34 19.74 -7.04
CA ASN A 187 19.58 20.13 -7.72
C ASN A 187 19.65 19.70 -9.19
N ASN A 188 18.65 18.94 -9.69
CA ASN A 188 18.61 18.50 -11.08
C ASN A 188 17.99 19.59 -11.97
N ALA A 189 18.84 20.36 -12.65
CA ALA A 189 18.41 21.47 -13.50
C ALA A 189 17.49 21.06 -14.66
N ALA A 190 17.61 19.83 -15.17
CA ALA A 190 16.75 19.33 -16.25
C ALA A 190 15.32 19.08 -15.74
N LEU A 191 15.18 18.47 -14.56
CA LEU A 191 13.87 18.29 -13.91
C LEU A 191 13.22 19.62 -13.54
N GLN A 192 14.00 20.60 -13.04
CA GLN A 192 13.49 21.94 -12.79
C GLN A 192 12.98 22.60 -14.08
N ALA A 193 13.70 22.44 -15.20
CA ALA A 193 13.29 22.99 -16.50
C ALA A 193 12.04 22.27 -17.06
N ALA A 194 11.94 20.95 -16.90
CA ALA A 194 10.78 20.17 -17.32
C ALA A 194 9.52 20.60 -16.55
N ALA A 195 9.59 20.76 -15.23
CA ALA A 195 8.50 21.26 -14.41
C ALA A 195 8.06 22.67 -14.84
N ALA A 196 9.02 23.57 -15.11
CA ALA A 196 8.73 24.91 -15.61
C ALA A 196 8.07 24.90 -17.01
N ALA A 197 8.48 24.00 -17.90
CA ALA A 197 7.86 23.84 -19.21
C ALA A 197 6.42 23.30 -19.11
N ALA A 198 6.19 22.27 -18.29
CA ALA A 198 4.86 21.72 -18.05
C ALA A 198 3.91 22.77 -17.44
N ALA A 199 4.41 23.66 -16.56
CA ALA A 199 3.63 24.78 -16.04
C ALA A 199 3.13 25.74 -17.14
N LEU A 200 3.93 25.96 -18.19
CA LEU A 200 3.51 26.77 -19.34
C LEU A 200 2.42 26.08 -20.16
N VAL A 201 2.51 24.75 -20.33
CA VAL A 201 1.47 23.95 -21.01
C VAL A 201 0.14 24.05 -20.25
N VAL A 202 0.15 24.00 -18.92
CA VAL A 202 -1.05 24.24 -18.09
C VAL A 202 -1.62 25.63 -18.34
N ALA A 203 -0.76 26.67 -18.37
CA ALA A 203 -1.21 28.04 -18.61
C ALA A 203 -1.84 28.21 -20.00
N ASP A 204 -1.26 27.58 -21.02
CA ASP A 204 -1.77 27.62 -22.40
C ASP A 204 -3.11 26.86 -22.52
N ALA A 205 -3.23 25.67 -21.92
CA ALA A 205 -4.47 24.90 -21.91
C ALA A 205 -5.59 25.65 -21.17
N GLN A 206 -5.29 26.27 -20.03
CA GLN A 206 -6.23 27.10 -19.30
C GLN A 206 -6.70 28.29 -20.14
N ALA A 207 -5.77 28.99 -20.80
CA ALA A 207 -6.11 30.12 -21.66
C ALA A 207 -6.99 29.71 -22.85
N ALA A 208 -6.74 28.53 -23.42
CA ALA A 208 -7.56 27.97 -24.50
C ALA A 208 -8.99 27.64 -24.02
N LEU A 209 -9.13 27.06 -22.83
CA LEU A 209 -10.42 26.78 -22.20
C LEU A 209 -11.19 28.08 -21.90
N ASP A 210 -10.55 29.05 -21.26
CA ASP A 210 -11.14 30.33 -20.87
C ASP A 210 -11.66 31.13 -22.07
N ALA A 211 -11.00 31.00 -23.22
CA ALA A 211 -11.39 31.68 -24.46
C ALA A 211 -12.78 31.25 -24.98
N VAL A 212 -13.26 30.06 -24.63
CA VAL A 212 -14.49 29.48 -25.20
C VAL A 212 -15.51 29.01 -24.15
N SER A 213 -15.12 28.84 -22.88
CA SER A 213 -15.99 28.29 -21.83
C SER A 213 -17.02 29.29 -21.29
N GLY A 214 -16.89 30.60 -21.55
CA GLY A 214 -17.76 31.65 -21.02
C GLY A 214 -19.28 31.41 -21.17
N PRO A 215 -19.80 31.00 -22.35
CA PRO A 215 -21.21 30.65 -22.51
C PRO A 215 -21.66 29.46 -21.66
N LEU A 216 -20.81 28.43 -21.52
CA LEU A 216 -21.08 27.28 -20.66
C LEU A 216 -21.11 27.74 -19.19
N LEU A 217 -20.11 28.48 -18.72
CA LEU A 217 -20.06 28.94 -17.33
C LEU A 217 -21.26 29.83 -16.97
N THR A 218 -21.71 30.69 -17.89
CA THR A 218 -22.93 31.49 -17.72
C THR A 218 -24.18 30.63 -17.60
N LEU A 219 -24.27 29.55 -18.40
CA LEU A 219 -25.36 28.59 -18.33
C LEU A 219 -25.37 27.84 -17.00
N LEU A 220 -24.21 27.41 -16.52
CA LEU A 220 -24.07 26.71 -15.24
C LEU A 220 -24.47 27.61 -14.06
N ASP A 221 -24.00 28.86 -14.05
CA ASP A 221 -24.36 29.87 -13.05
C ASP A 221 -25.87 30.12 -13.00
N THR A 222 -26.53 30.19 -14.16
CA THR A 222 -27.99 30.33 -14.28
C THR A 222 -28.75 29.23 -13.54
N TYR A 223 -28.19 28.02 -13.47
CA TYR A 223 -28.80 26.86 -12.81
C TYR A 223 -28.17 26.51 -11.46
N GLY A 224 -27.29 27.36 -10.93
CA GLY A 224 -26.60 27.12 -9.66
C GLY A 224 -25.66 25.91 -9.68
N VAL A 225 -25.16 25.51 -10.86
CA VAL A 225 -24.17 24.44 -11.00
C VAL A 225 -22.78 25.06 -10.89
N VAL A 226 -22.00 24.62 -9.91
CA VAL A 226 -20.64 25.13 -9.65
C VAL A 226 -19.63 24.08 -10.11
N LEU A 227 -18.52 24.53 -10.73
CA LEU A 227 -17.40 23.66 -11.07
C LEU A 227 -16.23 23.84 -10.08
N GLU A 228 -15.54 22.73 -9.80
CA GLU A 228 -14.24 22.66 -9.15
C GLU A 228 -13.28 21.95 -10.13
N GLY A 229 -12.48 22.73 -10.87
CA GLY A 229 -11.75 22.21 -12.02
C GLY A 229 -12.71 21.77 -13.13
N SER A 230 -12.52 20.55 -13.63
CA SER A 230 -13.41 19.88 -14.59
C SER A 230 -14.64 19.21 -13.95
N ASN A 231 -14.67 19.09 -12.62
CA ASN A 231 -15.74 18.41 -11.89
C ASN A 231 -16.85 19.37 -11.47
N VAL A 232 -18.08 18.86 -11.44
CA VAL A 232 -19.22 19.51 -10.81
C VAL A 232 -19.08 19.40 -9.30
N SER A 233 -19.09 20.54 -8.60
CA SER A 233 -19.03 20.57 -7.13
C SER A 233 -20.33 20.01 -6.56
N ILE A 234 -20.23 18.80 -6.01
CA ILE A 234 -21.31 18.08 -5.34
C ILE A 234 -20.90 17.95 -3.87
N SER A 235 -21.21 18.97 -3.06
CA SER A 235 -20.76 19.04 -1.66
C SER A 235 -21.10 17.77 -0.87
N ALA A 236 -20.13 17.17 -0.20
CA ALA A 236 -20.45 16.19 0.82
C ALA A 236 -21.41 16.84 1.83
N VAL A 237 -22.56 16.23 2.10
CA VAL A 237 -23.46 16.66 3.17
C VAL A 237 -23.52 15.51 4.15
N ALA A 238 -23.23 15.79 5.42
CA ALA A 238 -23.29 14.77 6.44
C ALA A 238 -24.72 14.19 6.55
N PRO A 239 -24.89 12.90 6.91
CA PRO A 239 -26.20 12.23 6.94
C PRO A 239 -27.24 12.89 7.85
N ASP A 240 -26.80 13.74 8.77
CA ASP A 240 -27.63 14.56 9.67
C ASP A 240 -28.06 15.89 9.02
N GLU A 241 -28.33 15.87 7.72
CA GLU A 241 -28.71 17.04 6.92
C GLU A 241 -27.68 18.18 6.93
N GLY A 242 -26.41 17.85 7.16
CA GLY A 242 -25.31 18.81 7.17
C GLY A 242 -25.15 19.59 8.47
N LEU A 243 -25.72 19.10 9.58
CA LEU A 243 -25.44 19.63 10.92
C LEU A 243 -24.00 19.35 11.35
N SER A 244 -23.47 18.19 10.94
CA SER A 244 -22.06 17.84 11.11
C SER A 244 -21.21 18.36 9.95
N ALA A 245 -19.92 18.57 10.22
CA ALA A 245 -18.97 18.92 9.18
C ALA A 245 -18.96 17.84 8.08
N PRO A 246 -18.92 18.23 6.80
CA PRO A 246 -18.82 17.28 5.70
C PRO A 246 -17.46 16.56 5.73
N PHE A 247 -17.38 15.37 5.13
CA PHE A 247 -16.09 14.70 4.96
C PHE A 247 -15.21 15.50 3.99
N ASN A 248 -13.91 15.47 4.23
CA ASN A 248 -12.88 16.07 3.38
C ASN A 248 -11.88 15.01 2.94
N SER A 249 -10.98 15.33 2.02
CA SER A 249 -9.98 14.38 1.52
C SER A 249 -9.06 13.85 2.62
N TRP A 250 -8.80 14.64 3.68
CA TRP A 250 -8.05 14.16 4.84
C TRP A 250 -8.77 12.99 5.53
N PHE A 251 -10.11 13.01 5.64
CA PHE A 251 -10.86 11.91 6.23
C PHE A 251 -10.74 10.63 5.41
N THR A 252 -10.66 10.74 4.08
CA THR A 252 -10.38 9.61 3.18
C THR A 252 -8.98 9.04 3.44
N LEU A 253 -7.95 9.89 3.45
CA LEU A 253 -6.56 9.47 3.70
C LEU A 253 -6.39 8.89 5.11
N PHE A 254 -7.08 9.46 6.11
CA PHE A 254 -7.12 8.89 7.45
C PHE A 254 -7.79 7.52 7.46
N GLY A 255 -8.89 7.36 6.73
CA GLY A 255 -9.58 6.07 6.58
C GLY A 255 -8.68 5.00 6.00
N GLN A 256 -7.94 5.33 4.93
CA GLN A 256 -6.94 4.46 4.32
C GLN A 256 -5.81 4.13 5.29
N PHE A 257 -5.17 5.15 5.90
CA PHE A 257 -4.14 4.94 6.91
C PHE A 257 -4.64 4.07 8.07
N PHE A 258 -5.88 4.24 8.52
CA PHE A 258 -6.48 3.44 9.57
C PHE A 258 -6.71 1.99 9.13
N ASP A 259 -7.24 1.76 7.93
CA ASP A 259 -7.40 0.45 7.30
C ASP A 259 -6.08 -0.30 7.20
N HIS A 260 -4.99 0.41 6.88
CA HIS A 260 -3.67 -0.18 6.82
C HIS A 260 -3.19 -0.76 8.16
N GLY A 261 -3.75 -0.28 9.27
CA GLY A 261 -3.49 -0.81 10.60
C GLY A 261 -4.38 -1.96 11.01
N LEU A 262 -5.32 -2.41 10.17
CA LEU A 262 -6.25 -3.49 10.47
C LEU A 262 -5.91 -4.75 9.67
N ASP A 263 -5.57 -4.59 8.39
CA ASP A 263 -5.27 -5.71 7.53
C ASP A 263 -4.36 -5.43 6.33
N LEU A 264 -3.68 -6.51 5.92
CA LEU A 264 -2.98 -6.64 4.64
C LEU A 264 -3.01 -8.11 4.22
N ILE A 265 -3.49 -8.37 3.00
CA ILE A 265 -3.64 -9.72 2.46
C ILE A 265 -2.66 -9.95 1.32
N ASN A 266 -1.92 -11.05 1.39
CA ASN A 266 -1.06 -11.52 0.31
C ASN A 266 -1.87 -11.93 -0.93
N LYS A 267 -1.41 -11.52 -2.11
CA LYS A 267 -2.10 -11.68 -3.40
C LYS A 267 -1.23 -12.45 -4.39
N GLY A 268 -1.85 -13.01 -5.45
CA GLY A 268 -1.16 -13.58 -6.60
C GLY A 268 -0.88 -15.09 -6.52
N GLY A 269 -0.89 -15.71 -5.33
CA GLY A 269 -0.67 -17.15 -5.18
C GLY A 269 -1.83 -18.02 -5.68
N SER A 270 -2.99 -17.40 -5.94
CA SER A 270 -4.24 -18.10 -6.30
C SER A 270 -4.75 -17.77 -7.70
N GLY A 271 -3.89 -17.16 -8.52
CA GLY A 271 -4.18 -16.76 -9.89
C GLY A 271 -4.88 -15.42 -10.02
N THR A 272 -5.58 -15.23 -11.12
CA THR A 272 -5.94 -13.90 -11.63
C THR A 272 -7.39 -13.88 -12.09
N VAL A 273 -8.08 -12.77 -11.81
CA VAL A 273 -9.40 -12.46 -12.36
C VAL A 273 -9.22 -11.46 -13.51
N PHE A 274 -9.76 -11.80 -14.67
CA PHE A 274 -9.90 -10.93 -15.82
C PHE A 274 -11.32 -10.39 -15.87
N ILE A 275 -11.47 -9.08 -15.97
CA ILE A 275 -12.76 -8.39 -16.05
C ILE A 275 -12.84 -7.72 -17.42
N PRO A 276 -13.53 -8.31 -18.42
CA PRO A 276 -13.67 -7.72 -19.74
C PRO A 276 -14.38 -6.36 -19.68
N LEU A 277 -13.87 -5.39 -20.43
CA LEU A 277 -14.57 -4.13 -20.68
C LEU A 277 -15.71 -4.37 -21.65
N GLN A 278 -16.86 -3.73 -21.41
CA GLN A 278 -17.96 -3.76 -22.36
C GLN A 278 -17.66 -2.83 -23.54
N PRO A 279 -18.18 -3.10 -24.76
CA PRO A 279 -17.96 -2.22 -25.91
C PRO A 279 -18.45 -0.78 -25.75
N ASP A 280 -19.35 -0.52 -24.80
CA ASP A 280 -19.85 0.80 -24.45
C ASP A 280 -19.10 1.44 -23.26
N ASP A 281 -18.07 0.77 -22.73
CA ASP A 281 -17.15 1.35 -21.75
C ASP A 281 -16.26 2.42 -22.44
N PRO A 282 -16.12 3.64 -21.88
CA PRO A 282 -15.29 4.68 -22.47
C PRO A 282 -13.80 4.31 -22.66
N LEU A 283 -13.29 3.35 -21.89
CA LEU A 283 -11.91 2.85 -22.02
C LEU A 283 -11.79 1.70 -23.03
N TYR A 284 -12.90 1.23 -23.59
CA TYR A 284 -12.89 0.19 -24.61
C TYR A 284 -12.35 0.75 -25.94
N ASP A 285 -11.34 0.10 -26.48
CA ASP A 285 -10.81 0.37 -27.81
C ASP A 285 -10.98 -0.89 -28.68
N PRO A 286 -11.83 -0.87 -29.73
CA PRO A 286 -12.04 -2.04 -30.59
C PRO A 286 -10.79 -2.53 -31.32
N THR A 287 -9.72 -1.73 -31.35
CA THR A 287 -8.42 -2.09 -31.94
C THR A 287 -7.40 -2.58 -30.90
N SER A 288 -7.69 -2.42 -29.61
CA SER A 288 -6.81 -2.85 -28.53
C SER A 288 -7.02 -4.32 -28.17
N PRO A 289 -5.94 -5.10 -27.97
CA PRO A 289 -6.03 -6.45 -27.43
C PRO A 289 -6.24 -6.48 -25.90
N THR A 290 -6.21 -5.33 -25.21
CA THR A 290 -6.23 -5.25 -23.74
C THR A 290 -7.52 -4.64 -23.18
N ASN A 291 -8.67 -5.00 -23.75
CA ASN A 291 -10.00 -4.57 -23.28
C ASN A 291 -10.46 -5.34 -22.03
N PHE A 292 -9.64 -5.35 -20.98
CA PHE A 292 -9.96 -5.99 -19.71
C PHE A 292 -9.15 -5.37 -18.57
N MET A 293 -9.71 -5.40 -17.35
CA MET A 293 -8.97 -5.17 -16.12
C MET A 293 -8.46 -6.52 -15.56
N VAL A 294 -7.39 -6.45 -14.78
CA VAL A 294 -6.72 -7.62 -14.20
C VAL A 294 -6.60 -7.45 -12.70
N LEU A 295 -7.00 -8.46 -11.93
CA LEU A 295 -6.89 -8.49 -10.46
C LEU A 295 -6.25 -9.78 -9.99
N THR A 296 -5.25 -9.68 -9.13
CA THR A 296 -4.68 -10.86 -8.46
C THR A 296 -5.62 -11.35 -7.36
N ARG A 297 -5.77 -12.67 -7.23
CA ARG A 297 -6.57 -13.28 -6.17
C ARG A 297 -5.77 -13.37 -4.88
N ALA A 298 -6.44 -13.21 -3.74
CA ALA A 298 -5.85 -13.47 -2.43
C ALA A 298 -5.30 -14.90 -2.35
N THR A 299 -4.11 -15.06 -1.79
CA THR A 299 -3.43 -16.35 -1.67
C THR A 299 -4.14 -17.24 -0.66
N VAL A 300 -4.38 -18.49 -1.05
CA VAL A 300 -4.81 -19.59 -0.17
C VAL A 300 -3.86 -20.77 -0.33
N LEU A 301 -3.76 -21.61 0.70
CA LEU A 301 -2.90 -22.80 0.70
C LEU A 301 -3.67 -24.02 1.22
N PRO A 302 -3.28 -25.24 0.82
CA PRO A 302 -3.82 -26.43 1.45
C PRO A 302 -3.39 -26.49 2.91
N GLY A 303 -4.17 -27.21 3.71
CA GLY A 303 -3.87 -27.43 5.10
C GLY A 303 -2.74 -28.43 5.34
N THR A 304 -2.79 -29.10 6.49
CA THR A 304 -1.79 -30.09 6.90
C THR A 304 -1.80 -31.32 5.99
N ASP A 305 -2.94 -31.64 5.39
CA ASP A 305 -3.08 -32.78 4.48
C ASP A 305 -2.49 -32.54 3.08
N GLY A 306 -2.16 -31.29 2.74
CA GLY A 306 -1.62 -30.91 1.42
C GLY A 306 -2.64 -30.94 0.29
N VAL A 307 -3.94 -31.05 0.58
CA VAL A 307 -5.04 -31.10 -0.38
C VAL A 307 -5.86 -29.81 -0.29
N MET A 308 -6.24 -29.23 -1.43
CA MET A 308 -7.15 -28.08 -1.47
C MET A 308 -8.60 -28.53 -1.41
N GLY A 309 -9.47 -27.69 -0.85
CA GLY A 309 -10.92 -27.91 -0.78
C GLY A 309 -11.36 -28.73 0.43
N THR A 310 -10.49 -28.87 1.43
CA THR A 310 -10.76 -29.55 2.69
C THR A 310 -11.00 -28.53 3.81
N ALA A 311 -11.42 -29.02 4.98
CA ALA A 311 -11.76 -28.15 6.10
C ALA A 311 -10.54 -27.47 6.74
N ASP A 312 -9.31 -27.93 6.45
CA ASP A 312 -8.06 -27.40 6.97
C ASP A 312 -7.32 -26.47 6.01
N ASP A 313 -7.92 -26.14 4.85
CA ASP A 313 -7.42 -25.11 3.92
C ASP A 313 -7.04 -23.83 4.68
N ILE A 314 -5.84 -23.33 4.42
CA ILE A 314 -5.37 -22.05 4.92
C ILE A 314 -6.02 -20.94 4.11
N ARG A 315 -6.91 -20.20 4.77
CA ARG A 315 -7.59 -19.00 4.23
C ARG A 315 -6.62 -17.83 4.11
N PRO A 316 -7.00 -16.72 3.43
CA PRO A 316 -6.14 -15.56 3.32
C PRO A 316 -5.61 -15.13 4.68
N VAL A 317 -4.29 -14.99 4.76
CA VAL A 317 -3.57 -14.62 5.98
C VAL A 317 -3.44 -13.11 6.03
N ASN A 318 -3.79 -12.54 7.18
CA ASN A 318 -3.55 -11.15 7.47
C ASN A 318 -2.10 -10.98 7.98
N THR A 319 -1.26 -10.24 7.26
CA THR A 319 0.10 -9.92 7.73
C THR A 319 0.14 -8.70 8.66
N THR A 320 -1.01 -8.10 8.98
CA THR A 320 -1.12 -6.97 9.90
C THR A 320 -1.82 -7.39 11.19
N THR A 321 -1.46 -6.80 12.32
CA THR A 321 -2.25 -7.01 13.55
C THR A 321 -3.60 -6.29 13.41
N SER A 322 -4.71 -6.94 13.73
CA SER A 322 -6.06 -6.36 13.53
C SER A 322 -6.49 -5.35 14.60
N PHE A 323 -5.54 -4.84 15.35
CA PHE A 323 -5.77 -3.95 16.47
C PHE A 323 -5.37 -2.52 16.11
N VAL A 324 -6.04 -1.54 16.71
CA VAL A 324 -5.64 -0.14 16.58
C VAL A 324 -4.42 0.14 17.47
N ASP A 325 -3.22 -0.11 16.95
CA ASP A 325 -1.98 -0.08 17.73
C ASP A 325 -0.80 0.62 17.05
N GLN A 326 -1.07 1.35 15.96
CA GLN A 326 -0.05 2.05 15.20
C GLN A 326 1.00 1.11 14.57
N ASN A 327 0.64 -0.14 14.27
CA ASN A 327 1.51 -1.02 13.48
C ASN A 327 1.90 -0.42 12.12
N GLN A 328 1.13 0.53 11.57
CA GLN A 328 1.51 1.30 10.39
C GLN A 328 2.83 2.05 10.58
N THR A 329 3.10 2.46 11.83
CA THR A 329 4.35 3.11 12.24
C THR A 329 5.36 2.11 12.79
N TYR A 330 4.92 1.13 13.59
CA TYR A 330 5.78 0.28 14.43
C TYR A 330 5.93 -1.17 13.98
N THR A 331 5.29 -1.55 12.89
CA THR A 331 5.19 -2.87 12.24
C THR A 331 4.40 -3.95 13.01
N SER A 332 4.12 -5.04 12.29
CA SER A 332 3.41 -6.24 12.74
C SER A 332 4.33 -7.47 12.86
N HIS A 333 5.66 -7.31 12.73
CA HIS A 333 6.61 -8.42 12.86
C HIS A 333 7.93 -8.01 13.53
N SER A 334 8.39 -8.75 14.54
CA SER A 334 9.60 -8.40 15.32
C SER A 334 10.85 -8.17 14.46
N SER A 335 11.06 -8.98 13.41
CA SER A 335 12.19 -8.79 12.48
C SER A 335 12.13 -7.44 11.76
N HIS A 336 10.94 -7.02 11.30
CA HIS A 336 10.79 -5.73 10.64
C HIS A 336 11.07 -4.59 11.65
N GLN A 337 10.62 -4.73 12.90
CA GLN A 337 10.86 -3.73 13.94
C GLN A 337 12.36 -3.54 14.23
N VAL A 338 13.18 -4.58 14.12
CA VAL A 338 14.64 -4.45 14.24
C VAL A 338 15.18 -3.46 13.20
N PHE A 339 14.70 -3.49 11.95
CA PHE A 339 15.17 -2.57 10.90
C PHE A 339 14.63 -1.14 11.05
N LEU A 340 13.46 -0.96 11.67
CA LEU A 340 12.85 0.37 11.86
C LEU A 340 13.34 1.12 13.10
N ARG A 341 14.08 0.48 14.00
CA ARG A 341 14.70 1.14 15.14
C ARG A 341 15.94 1.90 14.70
N GLY A 342 16.19 3.07 15.30
CA GLY A 342 17.47 3.76 15.16
C GLY A 342 18.52 3.13 16.08
N TYR A 343 19.72 2.84 15.56
CA TYR A 343 20.83 2.30 16.33
C TYR A 343 22.01 3.27 16.44
N ALA A 344 22.84 3.04 17.44
CA ALA A 344 24.18 3.61 17.56
C ALA A 344 25.12 2.54 18.13
N LEU A 345 26.43 2.67 17.88
CA LEU A 345 27.40 1.81 18.53
C LEU A 345 27.66 2.29 19.95
N ASN A 346 27.62 1.38 20.92
CA ASN A 346 28.00 1.66 22.30
C ASN A 346 29.54 1.80 22.42
N ALA A 347 30.04 2.03 23.64
CA ALA A 347 31.49 2.17 23.88
C ALA A 347 32.30 0.89 23.60
N ALA A 348 31.67 -0.28 23.57
CA ALA A 348 32.28 -1.56 23.21
C ALA A 348 32.24 -1.84 21.69
N GLY A 349 31.51 -1.02 20.92
CA GLY A 349 31.33 -1.20 19.48
C GLY A 349 30.09 -2.00 19.11
N ASP A 350 29.24 -2.40 20.07
CA ASP A 350 28.04 -3.17 19.78
C ASP A 350 26.88 -2.25 19.37
N PRO A 351 26.02 -2.65 18.41
CA PRO A 351 24.80 -1.93 18.10
C PRO A 351 23.82 -1.94 19.27
N VAL A 352 23.38 -0.76 19.69
CA VAL A 352 22.34 -0.59 20.71
C VAL A 352 21.24 0.32 20.19
N SER A 353 19.98 0.00 20.52
CA SER A 353 18.84 0.84 20.13
C SER A 353 18.93 2.20 20.84
N THR A 354 18.67 3.25 20.07
CA THR A 354 18.60 4.63 20.58
C THR A 354 17.28 4.94 21.30
N GLY A 355 16.29 4.03 21.21
CA GLY A 355 14.92 4.27 21.64
C GLY A 355 14.10 5.12 20.66
N LYS A 356 14.67 5.52 19.52
CA LYS A 356 13.99 6.19 18.42
C LYS A 356 13.72 5.24 17.25
N LEU A 357 12.83 5.64 16.36
CA LEU A 357 12.79 5.09 15.01
C LEU A 357 14.02 5.55 14.22
N ILE A 358 14.37 4.79 13.17
CA ILE A 358 15.33 5.24 12.18
C ILE A 358 14.80 6.52 11.51
N GLU A 359 15.66 7.52 11.38
CA GLU A 359 15.32 8.84 10.85
C GLU A 359 16.04 9.05 9.51
N GLY A 360 15.36 9.71 8.57
CA GLY A 360 15.95 10.18 7.31
C GLY A 360 16.59 11.56 7.45
N VAL A 361 16.77 12.24 6.32
CA VAL A 361 17.35 13.59 6.27
C VAL A 361 16.51 14.56 7.12
N ASN A 362 17.18 15.43 7.91
CA ASN A 362 16.56 16.42 8.80
C ASN A 362 15.60 15.86 9.87
N GLY A 363 15.72 14.58 10.23
CA GLY A 363 14.82 13.95 11.22
C GLY A 363 13.44 13.58 10.66
N GLY A 364 13.29 13.56 9.32
CA GLY A 364 12.10 13.05 8.65
C GLY A 364 12.00 11.53 8.66
N MET A 365 11.01 10.99 7.96
CA MET A 365 10.88 9.54 7.75
C MET A 365 12.12 9.00 7.03
N ALA A 366 12.60 7.84 7.49
CA ALA A 366 13.67 7.12 6.82
C ALA A 366 13.21 6.59 5.46
N THR A 367 14.13 6.50 4.51
CA THR A 367 13.90 5.89 3.21
C THR A 367 14.52 4.50 3.11
N TRP A 368 14.28 3.80 2.01
CA TRP A 368 14.90 2.50 1.72
C TRP A 368 16.43 2.59 1.75
N ALA A 369 17.01 3.67 1.20
CA ALA A 369 18.45 3.94 1.31
C ALA A 369 18.93 4.02 2.77
N ASN A 370 18.15 4.66 3.67
CA ASN A 370 18.51 4.75 5.08
C ASN A 370 18.49 3.38 5.76
N VAL A 371 17.48 2.55 5.47
CA VAL A 371 17.39 1.18 6.00
C VAL A 371 18.57 0.33 5.55
N LYS A 372 18.90 0.33 4.24
CA LYS A 372 20.08 -0.38 3.71
C LYS A 372 21.37 0.11 4.37
N ALA A 373 21.57 1.42 4.47
CA ALA A 373 22.77 2.01 5.06
C ALA A 373 22.94 1.66 6.54
N GLN A 374 21.87 1.75 7.34
CA GLN A 374 21.90 1.37 8.75
C GLN A 374 22.14 -0.13 8.92
N ALA A 375 21.47 -0.96 8.12
CA ALA A 375 21.62 -2.40 8.15
C ALA A 375 23.10 -2.79 7.92
N ALA A 376 23.75 -2.23 6.90
CA ALA A 376 25.14 -2.53 6.59
C ALA A 376 26.09 -2.03 7.69
N THR A 377 25.97 -0.77 8.08
CA THR A 377 26.98 -0.08 8.91
C THR A 377 26.84 -0.34 10.40
N LEU A 378 25.61 -0.49 10.91
CA LEU A 378 25.34 -0.66 12.34
C LEU A 378 24.94 -2.10 12.69
N LEU A 379 24.21 -2.77 11.80
CA LEU A 379 23.71 -4.14 12.08
C LEU A 379 24.58 -5.23 11.44
N GLY A 380 25.51 -4.88 10.55
CA GLY A 380 26.36 -5.85 9.85
C GLY A 380 25.59 -6.73 8.86
N ILE A 381 24.48 -6.23 8.32
CA ILE A 381 23.57 -6.95 7.42
C ILE A 381 23.56 -6.25 6.05
N GLN A 382 23.85 -6.99 4.99
CA GLN A 382 23.75 -6.50 3.63
C GLN A 382 22.37 -6.83 3.05
N LEU A 383 21.53 -5.80 2.93
CA LEU A 383 20.28 -5.84 2.14
C LEU A 383 20.57 -5.45 0.68
N VAL A 384 19.85 -6.06 -0.25
CA VAL A 384 19.80 -5.66 -1.67
C VAL A 384 18.37 -5.30 -2.06
N ASP A 385 18.18 -4.61 -3.18
CA ASP A 385 16.86 -4.12 -3.60
C ASP A 385 15.83 -5.24 -3.80
N ALA A 386 16.26 -6.43 -4.21
CA ALA A 386 15.41 -7.61 -4.28
C ALA A 386 14.81 -8.04 -2.91
N ASP A 387 15.35 -7.56 -1.79
CA ASP A 387 14.81 -7.84 -0.45
C ASP A 387 13.64 -6.91 -0.06
N VAL A 388 13.38 -5.84 -0.81
CA VAL A 388 12.39 -4.82 -0.43
C VAL A 388 10.97 -5.41 -0.30
N GLY A 389 10.64 -6.39 -1.13
CA GLY A 389 9.35 -7.07 -1.12
C GLY A 389 9.23 -8.19 -0.08
N ASN A 390 10.33 -8.59 0.59
CA ASN A 390 10.27 -9.63 1.62
C ASN A 390 11.44 -9.57 2.63
N ILE A 391 11.10 -9.20 3.86
CA ILE A 391 12.03 -8.93 4.95
C ILE A 391 12.72 -10.23 5.40
N PRO A 392 14.06 -10.24 5.54
CA PRO A 392 14.78 -11.37 6.11
C PRO A 392 14.40 -11.57 7.58
N LEU A 393 14.27 -12.82 8.00
CA LEU A 393 13.99 -13.18 9.38
C LEU A 393 15.26 -13.02 10.23
N LEU A 394 15.17 -12.20 11.27
CA LEU A 394 16.18 -12.05 12.31
C LEU A 394 15.72 -12.75 13.58
N ALA A 395 16.66 -13.27 14.35
CA ALA A 395 16.40 -13.72 15.71
C ALA A 395 16.09 -12.50 16.58
N ALA A 396 14.83 -12.35 17.01
CA ALA A 396 14.36 -11.25 17.84
C ALA A 396 13.36 -11.76 18.88
N ASP A 397 13.21 -11.04 19.98
CA ASP A 397 12.18 -11.30 20.99
C ASP A 397 10.78 -10.81 20.53
N GLN A 398 9.77 -11.06 21.34
CA GLN A 398 8.38 -10.68 21.05
C GLN A 398 8.17 -9.16 21.01
N TYR A 399 9.15 -8.37 21.48
CA TYR A 399 9.10 -6.92 21.58
C TYR A 399 10.05 -6.25 20.59
N GLY A 400 10.56 -6.98 19.59
CA GLY A 400 11.40 -6.44 18.52
C GLY A 400 12.82 -6.07 18.95
N ASN A 401 13.32 -6.58 20.07
CA ASN A 401 14.76 -6.54 20.36
C ASN A 401 15.43 -7.70 19.63
N PHE A 402 16.48 -7.43 18.85
CA PHE A 402 17.25 -8.52 18.27
C PHE A 402 17.96 -9.30 19.38
N ILE A 403 18.13 -10.61 19.18
CA ILE A 403 18.92 -11.49 20.04
C ILE A 403 20.37 -11.39 19.56
N PRO A 404 21.28 -10.79 20.35
CA PRO A 404 22.67 -10.61 19.93
C PRO A 404 23.38 -11.95 19.79
N GLY A 405 24.25 -12.06 18.79
CA GLY A 405 25.21 -13.13 18.69
C GLY A 405 26.44 -12.91 19.58
N PRO A 406 27.45 -13.79 19.48
CA PRO A 406 28.67 -13.71 20.28
C PRO A 406 29.46 -12.39 20.16
N ASN A 407 29.31 -11.66 19.06
CA ASN A 407 29.96 -10.37 18.81
C ASN A 407 29.02 -9.16 18.98
N GLY A 408 27.83 -9.37 19.55
CA GLY A 408 26.87 -8.29 19.86
C GLY A 408 25.96 -7.86 18.70
N TYR A 409 26.12 -8.44 17.50
CA TYR A 409 25.32 -8.10 16.32
C TYR A 409 24.05 -8.95 16.21
N PRO A 410 23.02 -8.48 15.48
CA PRO A 410 21.83 -9.29 15.21
C PRO A 410 22.16 -10.56 14.43
N GLN A 411 21.37 -11.60 14.65
CA GLN A 411 21.55 -12.88 13.95
C GLN A 411 20.46 -13.08 12.89
N ILE A 412 20.88 -13.33 11.66
CA ILE A 412 20.05 -13.64 10.50
C ILE A 412 19.72 -15.14 10.52
N VAL A 413 18.46 -15.49 10.26
CA VAL A 413 18.00 -16.88 10.21
C VAL A 413 18.15 -17.43 8.79
N PHE A 414 18.95 -18.48 8.64
CA PHE A 414 19.10 -19.23 7.39
C PHE A 414 18.50 -20.65 7.53
N PRO A 415 18.03 -21.26 6.42
CA PRO A 415 17.66 -22.67 6.41
C PRO A 415 18.87 -23.54 6.81
N GLY A 416 18.64 -24.53 7.66
CA GLY A 416 19.63 -25.53 8.03
C GLY A 416 19.76 -26.64 6.98
N ALA A 417 20.68 -27.57 7.22
CA ALA A 417 20.95 -28.68 6.30
C ALA A 417 19.76 -29.66 6.15
N THR A 418 18.78 -29.60 7.04
CA THR A 418 17.57 -30.42 7.00
C THR A 418 16.32 -29.54 6.99
N PRO A 419 15.26 -29.87 6.23
CA PRO A 419 14.01 -29.11 6.24
C PRO A 419 13.46 -28.91 7.67
N GLY A 420 13.05 -27.68 7.98
CA GLY A 420 12.53 -27.30 9.31
C GLY A 420 13.61 -27.03 10.36
N THR A 421 14.89 -27.14 10.02
CA THR A 421 16.00 -26.68 10.89
C THR A 421 16.50 -25.31 10.45
N PHE A 422 17.08 -24.56 11.37
CA PHE A 422 17.59 -23.22 11.11
C PHE A 422 19.02 -23.05 11.64
N VAL A 423 19.78 -22.19 10.97
CA VAL A 423 21.12 -21.75 11.38
C VAL A 423 21.07 -20.25 11.58
N LEU A 424 21.68 -19.78 12.68
CA LEU A 424 21.81 -18.37 12.98
C LEU A 424 23.18 -17.90 12.51
N VAL A 425 23.21 -16.87 11.67
CA VAL A 425 24.42 -16.22 11.19
C VAL A 425 24.42 -14.79 11.72
N GLU A 426 25.38 -14.49 12.59
CA GLU A 426 25.55 -13.15 13.14
C GLU A 426 25.98 -12.15 12.06
N GLY A 427 25.45 -10.93 12.11
CA GLY A 427 25.87 -9.83 11.26
C GLY A 427 27.34 -9.47 11.48
N ASP A 428 28.01 -9.03 10.42
CA ASP A 428 29.41 -8.64 10.44
C ASP A 428 29.61 -7.47 9.48
N PRO A 429 29.82 -6.23 9.99
CA PRO A 429 29.98 -5.05 9.14
C PRO A 429 31.25 -5.10 8.28
N THR A 430 32.18 -6.04 8.52
CA THR A 430 33.38 -6.23 7.70
C THR A 430 33.19 -7.22 6.56
N ALA A 431 32.11 -8.02 6.59
CA ALA A 431 31.79 -8.98 5.55
C ALA A 431 31.48 -8.30 4.21
N ASN A 432 31.67 -9.06 3.11
CA ASN A 432 31.47 -8.61 1.73
C ASN A 432 32.11 -7.25 1.39
N GLY A 433 33.31 -7.01 1.91
CA GLY A 433 34.04 -5.77 1.64
C GLY A 433 33.51 -4.56 2.39
N GLY A 434 32.91 -4.77 3.57
CA GLY A 434 32.37 -3.70 4.40
C GLY A 434 30.87 -3.46 4.24
N LEU A 435 30.16 -4.35 3.55
CA LEU A 435 28.74 -4.20 3.23
C LEU A 435 27.82 -4.95 4.20
N GLY A 436 28.36 -5.84 5.03
CA GLY A 436 27.58 -6.72 5.89
C GLY A 436 27.45 -8.14 5.34
N VAL A 437 26.80 -9.01 6.12
CA VAL A 437 26.45 -10.37 5.70
C VAL A 437 25.27 -10.33 4.74
N LEU A 438 25.44 -10.86 3.53
CA LEU A 438 24.38 -10.94 2.52
C LEU A 438 23.24 -11.85 2.97
N VAL A 439 22.01 -11.34 2.89
CA VAL A 439 20.79 -12.06 3.29
C VAL A 439 20.23 -12.98 2.21
N LEU A 440 20.95 -13.18 1.10
CA LEU A 440 20.54 -14.08 0.03
C LEU A 440 20.39 -15.52 0.56
N GLY A 441 19.19 -16.07 0.44
CA GLY A 441 18.86 -17.40 0.97
C GLY A 441 18.49 -17.42 2.45
N ALA A 442 18.42 -16.27 3.13
CA ALA A 442 17.83 -16.18 4.46
C ALA A 442 16.35 -16.58 4.43
N VAL A 443 15.86 -17.09 5.55
CA VAL A 443 14.42 -17.29 5.77
C VAL A 443 13.74 -15.94 5.68
N LYS A 444 12.58 -15.90 5.03
CA LYS A 444 11.81 -14.68 4.79
C LYS A 444 10.56 -14.66 5.65
N THR A 445 10.16 -13.48 6.09
CA THR A 445 9.01 -13.30 7.00
C THR A 445 7.66 -13.37 6.29
N GLY A 446 7.61 -13.06 4.99
CA GLY A 446 6.36 -12.86 4.26
C GLY A 446 5.80 -11.44 4.40
N HIS A 447 6.54 -10.53 5.03
CA HIS A 447 6.24 -9.11 5.17
C HIS A 447 7.18 -8.30 4.27
N ALA A 448 6.67 -7.25 3.63
CA ALA A 448 7.47 -6.37 2.79
C ALA A 448 7.94 -5.12 3.55
N PHE A 449 9.10 -4.59 3.18
CA PHE A 449 9.47 -3.21 3.55
C PHE A 449 8.62 -2.21 2.76
N LEU A 450 8.39 -2.48 1.48
CA LEU A 450 7.48 -1.75 0.60
C LEU A 450 6.56 -2.71 -0.13
N ALA A 451 5.26 -2.47 -0.01
CA ALA A 451 4.21 -3.13 -0.76
C ALA A 451 3.78 -2.28 -1.96
N ASP A 452 3.72 -0.95 -1.78
CA ASP A 452 3.40 0.00 -2.83
C ASP A 452 4.66 0.75 -3.25
N ILE A 453 5.11 0.44 -4.46
CA ILE A 453 6.34 0.94 -5.05
C ILE A 453 5.96 1.59 -6.38
N ALA A 454 6.51 2.77 -6.66
CA ALA A 454 6.39 3.40 -7.97
C ALA A 454 6.79 2.41 -9.06
N HIS A 455 5.99 2.31 -10.13
CA HIS A 455 6.12 1.22 -11.10
C HIS A 455 7.52 1.10 -11.73
N SER A 456 8.18 2.23 -11.99
CA SER A 456 9.55 2.29 -12.54
C SER A 456 10.63 1.90 -11.53
N ALA A 457 10.33 1.84 -10.23
CA ALA A 457 11.25 1.50 -9.16
C ALA A 457 11.13 0.03 -8.69
N VAL A 458 10.19 -0.74 -9.25
CA VAL A 458 9.99 -2.14 -8.85
C VAL A 458 11.20 -2.97 -9.29
N PRO A 459 11.92 -3.66 -8.37
CA PRO A 459 13.20 -4.31 -8.67
C PRO A 459 13.05 -5.68 -9.38
N THR A 460 12.36 -5.69 -10.51
CA THR A 460 12.14 -6.89 -11.36
C THR A 460 13.17 -7.05 -12.49
N GLY A 461 14.17 -6.16 -12.55
CA GLY A 461 15.16 -6.05 -13.63
C GLY A 461 16.57 -5.71 -13.11
N LEU A 462 17.43 -5.13 -13.97
CA LEU A 462 18.67 -4.52 -13.49
C LEU A 462 18.42 -3.05 -13.13
N ALA A 463 19.25 -2.49 -12.26
CA ALA A 463 19.33 -1.04 -12.11
C ALA A 463 19.58 -0.39 -13.49
N ASP A 464 18.93 0.75 -13.76
CA ASP A 464 19.11 1.51 -15.00
C ASP A 464 20.55 2.05 -15.17
N GLY A 465 21.28 2.21 -14.06
CA GLY A 465 22.70 2.47 -14.02
C GLY A 465 23.08 3.95 -14.09
N ASP A 466 22.12 4.84 -13.87
CA ASP A 466 22.40 6.26 -13.64
C ASP A 466 22.41 6.60 -12.14
N ILE A 467 22.30 7.88 -11.77
CA ILE A 467 22.30 8.34 -10.38
C ILE A 467 21.12 9.31 -10.12
N GLU A 468 20.15 9.32 -11.02
CA GLU A 468 19.09 10.31 -11.06
C GLU A 468 17.72 9.67 -10.79
N ILE A 469 16.97 10.24 -9.84
CA ILE A 469 15.56 9.87 -9.66
C ILE A 469 14.76 10.31 -10.90
N GLY A 470 14.10 9.38 -11.58
CA GLY A 470 13.34 9.59 -12.80
C GLY A 470 12.33 8.47 -13.15
N LEU A 471 11.29 8.82 -13.92
CA LEU A 471 10.35 7.83 -14.47
C LEU A 471 10.88 7.17 -15.77
N GLY A 472 12.10 7.52 -16.18
CA GLY A 472 12.75 6.99 -17.37
C GLY A 472 14.22 7.36 -17.42
N ASN A 473 14.99 6.60 -18.20
CA ASN A 473 16.43 6.78 -18.34
C ASN A 473 16.72 8.17 -18.95
N THR A 474 17.76 8.85 -18.46
CA THR A 474 18.16 10.19 -18.93
C THR A 474 18.48 10.27 -20.44
N ASP A 475 18.68 9.13 -21.10
CA ASP A 475 18.92 9.01 -22.54
C ASP A 475 17.68 8.60 -23.36
N ASN A 476 16.49 8.57 -22.74
CA ASN A 476 15.22 8.09 -23.30
C ASN A 476 15.24 6.61 -23.76
N SER A 477 16.19 5.79 -23.29
CA SER A 477 16.15 4.36 -23.58
C SER A 477 14.98 3.68 -22.85
N PRO A 478 14.43 2.57 -23.39
CA PRO A 478 13.29 1.89 -22.78
C PRO A 478 13.63 1.38 -21.38
N THR A 479 12.75 1.62 -20.41
CA THR A 479 12.84 1.08 -19.04
C THR A 479 12.48 -0.42 -18.95
N ASN A 480 12.26 -1.10 -20.07
CA ASN A 480 11.84 -2.50 -20.06
C ASN A 480 12.99 -3.42 -19.61
N GLY A 481 12.82 -4.08 -18.47
CA GLY A 481 13.84 -4.93 -17.84
C GLY A 481 14.85 -4.16 -16.99
N GLN A 482 14.67 -2.85 -16.84
CA GLN A 482 15.42 -1.99 -15.93
C GLN A 482 14.48 -1.43 -14.85
N TYR A 483 15.04 -0.96 -13.74
CA TYR A 483 14.31 -0.18 -12.75
C TYR A 483 15.20 0.94 -12.21
N ASP A 484 14.56 2.03 -11.80
CA ASP A 484 15.22 3.17 -11.16
C ASP A 484 15.45 2.85 -9.68
N ASN A 485 16.70 2.56 -9.34
CA ASN A 485 17.08 2.21 -7.97
C ASN A 485 17.21 3.45 -7.07
N GLU A 486 17.45 4.63 -7.62
CA GLU A 486 17.46 5.90 -6.87
C GLU A 486 16.05 6.29 -6.42
N LEU A 487 15.04 6.10 -7.28
CA LEU A 487 13.63 6.26 -6.94
C LEU A 487 13.21 5.21 -5.93
N LEU A 488 13.63 3.95 -6.07
CA LEU A 488 13.40 2.93 -5.04
C LEU A 488 13.99 3.37 -3.69
N ASP A 489 15.21 3.87 -3.70
CA ASP A 489 15.93 4.36 -2.52
C ASP A 489 15.29 5.58 -1.84
N ALA A 490 14.50 6.35 -2.60
CA ALA A 490 13.77 7.51 -2.11
C ALA A 490 12.45 7.17 -1.41
N HIS A 491 11.91 5.96 -1.58
CA HIS A 491 10.65 5.57 -0.93
C HIS A 491 10.80 5.56 0.59
N PHE A 492 9.81 6.12 1.29
CA PHE A 492 9.78 6.12 2.75
C PHE A 492 9.49 4.73 3.30
N ILE A 493 10.13 4.38 4.41
CA ILE A 493 9.90 3.12 5.10
C ILE A 493 9.18 3.39 6.41
N ALA A 494 8.12 2.62 6.66
CA ALA A 494 7.35 2.64 7.90
C ALA A 494 7.05 1.20 8.34
N GLY A 495 6.24 1.06 9.39
CA GLY A 495 5.80 -0.23 9.89
C GLY A 495 4.92 -1.02 8.92
N ASP A 496 4.15 -0.30 8.12
CA ASP A 496 3.32 -0.80 7.02
C ASP A 496 3.98 -0.49 5.67
N GLY A 497 3.99 -1.50 4.79
CA GLY A 497 4.62 -1.41 3.47
C GLY A 497 3.89 -0.51 2.48
N ARG A 498 2.67 -0.06 2.78
CA ARG A 498 1.85 0.80 1.92
C ARG A 498 1.99 2.29 2.24
N ALA A 499 3.03 2.69 2.98
CA ALA A 499 3.23 4.08 3.41
C ALA A 499 3.48 5.09 2.27
N ASN A 500 3.69 4.63 1.03
CA ASN A 500 3.94 5.46 -0.16
C ASN A 500 2.78 5.39 -1.18
N GLU A 501 1.63 4.82 -0.80
CA GLU A 501 0.38 4.92 -1.55
C GLU A 501 -0.15 6.36 -1.57
#